data_AF-A0A446B0M4-F1
#
_entry.id   AF-A0A446B0M4-F1
#
_cell.length_a   1.000
_cell.length_b   1.000
_cell.length_c   1.000
_cell.angle_alpha   90.00
_cell.angle_beta   90.00
_cell.angle_gamma   90.00
#
_symmetry.space_group_name_H-M   'P 1'
#
loop_
_entity.id
_entity.type
_entity.pdbx_description
1 polymer ?
#
loop_
_entity_poly.entity_id
_entity_poly.type
_entity_poly.pdbx_seq_one_letter_code
_entity_poly.pdbx_strand_id
1 'polypeptide(L)' 'MLKIVPDPPHLPTDSPHCLEDILVQAGEHLTCALAVSQQAVLLHPDLHGQALVRTALHEMETARWRVEQALACVQIAH' A
#
# COMPACT_ATOMS: atom_id res chain seq x y z
N MET A 1 43.97 -3.18 20.53
CA MET A 1 42.98 -2.11 20.74
C MET A 1 41.98 -2.14 19.59
N LEU A 2 40.80 -2.72 19.81
CA LEU A 2 39.70 -2.64 18.84
C LEU A 2 38.97 -1.33 19.15
N LYS A 3 39.03 -0.35 18.24
CA LYS A 3 38.16 0.83 18.34
C LYS A 3 36.73 0.30 18.32
N ILE A 4 35.92 0.69 19.29
CA ILE A 4 34.48 0.47 19.24
C ILE A 4 33.99 1.31 18.06
N VAL A 5 33.76 0.65 16.93
CA VAL A 5 33.14 1.26 15.76
C VAL A 5 31.64 1.13 15.99
N PRO A 6 30.86 2.22 15.92
CA PRO A 6 29.41 2.10 15.95
C PRO A 6 28.99 1.20 14.78
N ASP A 7 28.09 0.26 15.06
CA ASP A 7 27.55 -0.62 14.03
C ASP A 7 27.00 0.24 12.87
N PRO A 8 27.21 -0.17 11.61
CA PRO A 8 26.71 0.57 10.47
C PRO A 8 25.20 0.77 10.60
N PRO A 9 24.66 1.93 10.17
CA PRO A 9 23.23 2.18 10.24
C PRO A 9 22.51 1.04 9.52
N HIS A 10 21.59 0.38 10.25
CA HIS A 10 20.76 -0.68 9.68
C HIS A 10 20.12 -0.16 8.39
N LEU A 11 20.35 -0.86 7.28
CA LEU A 11 19.68 -0.52 6.04
C LEU A 11 18.18 -0.73 6.25
N PRO A 12 17.29 0.01 5.56
CA PRO A 12 15.84 -0.16 5.68
C PRO A 12 15.39 -1.61 5.43
N THR A 13 16.17 -2.36 4.66
CA THR A 13 15.96 -3.78 4.34
C THR A 13 16.33 -4.74 5.48
N ASP A 14 17.09 -4.28 6.48
CA ASP A 14 17.55 -5.08 7.61
C ASP A 14 16.54 -5.08 8.78
N SER A 15 15.46 -4.29 8.70
CA SER A 15 14.42 -4.32 9.73
C SER A 15 13.48 -5.51 9.51
N PRO A 16 13.15 -6.30 10.55
CA PRO A 16 12.21 -7.42 10.43
C PRO A 16 10.79 -6.96 10.02
N HIS A 17 10.48 -5.67 10.24
CA HIS A 17 9.20 -5.05 9.91
C HIS A 17 9.18 -4.34 8.55
N CYS A 18 10.27 -4.36 7.77
CA CYS A 18 10.35 -3.66 6.48
C CYS A 18 9.16 -3.99 5.55
N LEU A 19 8.80 -5.28 5.46
CA LEU A 19 7.67 -5.73 4.66
C LEU A 19 6.32 -5.30 5.25
N GLU A 20 6.17 -5.38 6.58
CA GLU A 20 4.94 -4.96 7.28
C GLU A 20 4.67 -3.47 7.06
N ASP A 21 5.69 -2.63 7.26
CA ASP A 21 5.63 -1.18 7.06
C ASP A 21 5.25 -0.83 5.61
N ILE A 22 5.85 -1.53 4.63
CA ILE A 22 5.52 -1.36 3.20
C ILE A 22 4.07 -1.73 2.92
N LEU A 23 3.56 -2.82 3.50
CA LEU A 23 2.17 -3.26 3.29
C LEU A 23 1.17 -2.29 3.93
N VAL A 24 1.46 -1.77 5.13
CA VAL A 24 0.66 -0.73 5.78
C VAL A 24 0.59 0.51 4.88
N GLN A 25 1.75 1.00 4.44
CA GLN A 25 1.83 2.19 3.59
C GLN A 25 1.15 1.99 2.23
N ALA A 26 1.28 0.80 1.63
CA ALA A 26 0.56 0.46 0.40
C ALA A 26 -0.96 0.50 0.61
N GLY A 27 -1.47 0.01 1.74
CA GLY A 27 -2.89 0.07 2.10
C GLY A 27 -3.42 1.49 2.24
N GLU A 28 -2.65 2.38 2.87
CA GLU A 28 -2.97 3.81 2.99
C GLU A 28 -3.03 4.49 1.62
N HIS A 29 -2.04 4.23 0.76
CA HIS A 29 -2.00 4.77 -0.60
C HIS A 29 -3.19 4.28 -1.44
N LEU A 30 -3.55 3.00 -1.37
CA LEU A 30 -4.72 2.46 -2.06
C LEU A 30 -6.02 3.08 -1.56
N THR A 31 -6.15 3.32 -0.25
CA THR A 31 -7.31 4.00 0.34
C THR A 31 -7.45 5.43 -0.17
N CYS A 32 -6.35 6.18 -0.19
CA CYS A 32 -6.33 7.53 -0.74
C CYS A 32 -6.71 7.53 -2.23
N ALA A 33 -6.10 6.65 -3.01
CA ALA A 33 -6.33 6.57 -4.45
C ALA A 33 -7.78 6.14 -4.77
N LEU A 34 -8.39 5.26 -3.98
CA LEU A 34 -9.81 4.91 -4.07
C LEU A 34 -10.69 6.12 -3.82
N ALA A 35 -10.47 6.87 -2.73
CA ALA A 35 -11.25 8.05 -2.40
C ALA A 35 -11.20 9.10 -3.51
N VAL A 36 -10.01 9.39 -4.04
CA VAL A 36 -9.83 10.33 -5.15
C VAL A 36 -10.53 9.84 -6.42
N SER A 37 -10.44 8.55 -6.73
CA SER A 37 -11.08 7.95 -7.91
C SER A 37 -12.60 7.96 -7.81
N GLN A 38 -13.16 7.64 -6.63
CA GLN A 38 -14.59 7.74 -6.36
C GLN A 38 -15.08 9.18 -6.55
N GLN A 39 -14.34 10.15 -6.02
CA GLN A 39 -14.67 11.56 -6.17
C GLN A 39 -14.58 12.02 -7.63
N ALA A 40 -13.62 11.53 -8.40
CA ALA A 40 -13.51 11.81 -9.83
C ALA A 40 -14.73 11.29 -10.62
N VAL A 41 -15.24 10.10 -10.29
CA VAL A 41 -16.47 9.53 -10.89
C VAL A 41 -17.69 10.38 -10.55
N LEU A 42 -17.79 10.88 -9.33
CA LEU A 42 -18.91 11.73 -8.90
C LEU A 42 -18.90 13.11 -9.57
N LEU A 43 -17.71 13.69 -9.77
CA LEU A 43 -17.55 15.01 -10.38
C LEU A 43 -17.75 15.00 -11.91
N HIS A 44 -17.46 13.87 -12.58
CA HIS A 44 -17.54 13.75 -14.03
C HIS A 44 -18.37 12.53 -14.46
N PRO A 45 -19.70 12.54 -14.21
CA PRO A 45 -20.55 11.38 -14.46
C PRO A 45 -20.66 11.02 -15.95
N ASP A 46 -20.50 11.99 -16.86
CA ASP A 46 -20.68 11.81 -18.31
C ASP A 46 -19.37 11.65 -19.09
N LEU A 47 -18.25 11.40 -18.40
CA LEU A 47 -16.95 11.30 -19.06
C LEU A 47 -16.89 10.03 -19.95
N HIS A 48 -16.53 10.20 -21.22
CA HIS A 48 -16.19 9.09 -22.11
C HIS A 48 -15.01 8.31 -21.48
N GLY A 49 -15.28 7.11 -20.97
CA GLY A 49 -14.31 6.33 -20.20
C GLY A 49 -14.71 6.05 -18.74
N GLN A 50 -15.90 6.46 -18.29
CA GLN A 50 -16.37 6.16 -16.93
C GLN A 50 -16.36 4.65 -16.62
N ALA A 51 -16.65 3.79 -17.60
CA ALA A 51 -16.53 2.34 -17.46
C ALA A 51 -15.10 1.93 -17.08
N LEU A 52 -14.08 2.52 -17.73
CA LEU A 52 -12.66 2.27 -17.41
C LEU A 52 -12.31 2.74 -16.00
N VAL A 53 -12.80 3.92 -15.60
CA VAL A 53 -12.55 4.46 -14.25
C VAL A 53 -13.20 3.58 -13.18
N ARG A 54 -14.43 3.09 -13.41
CA ARG A 54 -15.12 2.16 -12.50
C ARG A 54 -14.42 0.80 -12.43
N THR A 55 -13.93 0.29 -13.55
CA THR A 55 -13.11 -0.94 -13.56
C THR A 55 -11.82 -0.73 -12.78
N ALA A 56 -11.11 0.39 -12.98
CA ALA A 56 -9.92 0.70 -12.20
C ALA A 56 -10.21 0.79 -10.70
N LEU A 57 -11.35 1.40 -10.32
CA LEU A 57 -11.85 1.44 -8.95
C LEU A 57 -12.00 0.04 -8.34
N HIS A 58 -12.66 -0.86 -9.07
CA HIS A 58 -12.84 -2.25 -8.63
C HIS A 58 -11.51 -3.02 -8.48
N GLU A 59 -10.58 -2.82 -9.42
CA GLU A 59 -9.24 -3.43 -9.34
C GLU A 59 -8.45 -2.88 -8.13
N MET A 60 -8.61 -1.59 -7.81
CA MET A 60 -7.98 -0.97 -6.64
C MET A 60 -8.58 -1.48 -5.32
N GLU A 61 -9.90 -1.71 -5.26
CA GLU A 61 -10.54 -2.35 -4.10
C GLU A 61 -10.02 -3.77 -3.88
N THR A 62 -9.88 -4.52 -4.98
CA THR A 62 -9.31 -5.87 -4.95
C THR A 62 -7.84 -5.86 -4.51
N ALA A 63 -7.06 -4.89 -4.98
CA ALA A 63 -5.68 -4.70 -4.57
C ALA A 63 -5.57 -4.39 -3.07
N ARG A 64 -6.44 -3.51 -2.54
CA ARG A 64 -6.49 -3.18 -1.11
C ARG A 64 -6.78 -4.43 -0.26
N TRP A 65 -7.76 -5.22 -0.67
CA TRP A 65 -8.08 -6.49 0.00
C TRP A 65 -6.91 -7.49 -0.03
N ARG A 66 -6.14 -7.55 -1.12
CA ARG A 66 -4.92 -8.39 -1.19
C ARG A 66 -3.81 -7.90 -0.26
N VAL A 67 -3.63 -6.58 -0.15
CA VAL A 67 -2.66 -5.98 0.78
C VAL A 67 -3.04 -6.28 2.23
N GLU A 68 -4.32 -6.15 2.59
CA GLU A 68 -4.81 -6.49 3.94
C GLU A 68 -4.58 -7.97 4.28
N GLN A 69 -4.84 -8.88 3.34
CA GLN A 69 -4.54 -10.31 3.52
C GLN A 69 -3.04 -10.56 3.65
N ALA A 70 -2.21 -9.94 2.81
CA ALA A 70 -0.76 -10.08 2.89
C ALA A 70 -0.24 -9.59 4.24
N LEU A 71 -0.77 -8.46 4.75
CA LEU A 71 -0.42 -7.92 6.06
C LEU A 71 -0.80 -8.90 7.18
N ALA A 72 -2.01 -9.45 7.14
CA ALA A 72 -2.44 -10.47 8.10
C ALA A 72 -1.53 -11.71 8.07
N CYS A 73 -1.09 -12.16 6.89
CA CYS A 73 -0.15 -13.29 6.79
C CYS A 73 1.21 -12.97 7.41
N VAL A 74 1.73 -11.76 7.22
CA VAL A 74 3.01 -11.32 7.83
C VAL A 74 2.89 -11.27 9.36
N GLN A 75 1.78 -10.75 9.87
CA GLN A 75 1.52 -10.62 11.31
C GLN A 75 1.28 -11.96 12.03
N ILE A 76 0.73 -12.96 11.33
CA ILE A 76 0.58 -14.33 11.86
C ILE A 76 1.93 -15.07 11.91
N ALA A 77 2.88 -14.71 11.05
CA ALA A 77 4.18 -15.36 10.93
C ALA A 77 5.26 -14.78 11.87
N HIS A 78 4.97 -13.68 12.57
CA HIS A 78 5.79 -13.10 13.66
C HIS A 78 5.35 -13.63 15.02
#